data_AF-A0A8T7AD56-F1
#
_entry.id   AF-A0A8T7AD56-F1
#
_cell.length_a   1.000
_cell.length_b   1.000
_cell.length_c   1.000
_cell.angle_alpha   90.00
_cell.angle_beta   90.00
_cell.angle_gamma   90.00
#
_symmetry.space_group_name_H-M   'P 1'
#
loop_
_entity.id
_entity.type
_entity.pdbx_description
1 polymer ?
#
loop_
_entity_poly.entity_id
_entity_poly.type
_entity_poly.pdbx_seq_one_letter_code
_entity_poly.pdbx_strand_id
1 'polypeptide(L)'
;MAKPLCGRITPDQSFPVVPLRPLIVKLAFVPAFLFGCSGPIDSGVEQSFETRTEKDNNTYLSVAYGPTLIPRGNAVGAADITVSNDFFMISFGAETASPWGVASGGILDIAIMRDGKPGTDIASLVDFMPNYWSAWPTSYQRVEIEKKTPQQVVVRTRRDWGEVELETRFIIRADSR
;
A
#
# COMPACT_ATOMS: atom_id res chain seq x y z
N MET A 1 -34.22 -29.05 -32.09
CA MET A 1 -34.95 -28.71 -30.85
C MET A 1 -33.95 -28.29 -29.80
N ALA A 2 -33.93 -27.01 -29.43
CA ALA A 2 -33.46 -26.49 -28.13
C ALA A 2 -33.89 -25.01 -28.07
N LYS A 3 -34.74 -24.66 -27.10
CA LYS A 3 -35.25 -23.29 -26.85
C LYS A 3 -34.22 -22.49 -26.03
N PRO A 4 -34.06 -21.17 -26.25
CA PRO A 4 -33.35 -20.33 -25.30
C PRO A 4 -34.29 -19.97 -24.13
N LEU A 5 -33.84 -20.19 -22.90
CA LEU A 5 -34.52 -19.75 -21.68
C LEU A 5 -34.18 -18.28 -21.43
N CYS A 6 -35.11 -17.39 -21.78
CA CYS A 6 -35.12 -16.01 -21.35
C CYS A 6 -35.74 -15.95 -19.95
N GLY A 7 -34.91 -15.78 -18.92
CA GLY A 7 -35.35 -15.61 -17.53
C GLY A 7 -35.56 -14.14 -17.20
N ARG A 8 -36.82 -13.75 -16.95
CA ARG A 8 -37.21 -12.45 -16.38
C ARG A 8 -36.70 -12.33 -14.95
N ILE A 9 -36.07 -11.20 -14.63
CA ILE A 9 -35.79 -10.77 -13.25
C ILE A 9 -37.02 -10.03 -12.74
N THR A 10 -37.64 -10.53 -11.68
CA THR A 10 -38.68 -9.80 -10.91
C THR A 10 -38.03 -9.02 -9.77
N PRO A 11 -38.42 -7.76 -9.50
CA PRO A 11 -37.88 -6.99 -8.40
C PRO A 11 -38.73 -7.27 -7.15
N ASP A 12 -38.34 -8.24 -6.35
CA ASP A 12 -38.80 -8.36 -4.98
C ASP A 12 -37.72 -9.07 -4.19
N GLN A 13 -36.92 -8.32 -3.44
CA GLN A 13 -36.40 -8.74 -2.15
C GLN A 13 -36.25 -7.46 -1.30
N SER A 14 -37.15 -7.34 -0.33
CA SER A 14 -37.16 -6.32 0.70
C SER A 14 -35.97 -6.52 1.67
N PHE A 15 -35.25 -5.44 1.96
CA PHE A 15 -34.21 -5.43 2.99
C PHE A 15 -34.85 -5.31 4.39
N PRO A 16 -34.39 -6.06 5.41
CA PRO A 16 -34.89 -5.89 6.76
C PRO A 16 -34.43 -4.54 7.33
N VAL A 17 -35.40 -3.73 7.76
CA VAL A 17 -35.18 -2.50 8.53
C VAL A 17 -34.71 -2.91 9.94
N VAL A 18 -33.48 -2.53 10.29
CA VAL A 18 -32.96 -2.69 11.66
C VAL A 18 -33.47 -1.53 12.53
N PRO A 19 -34.17 -1.79 13.65
CA PRO A 19 -34.67 -0.71 14.50
C PRO A 19 -33.53 -0.04 15.29
N LEU A 20 -33.49 1.29 15.22
CA LEU A 20 -32.65 2.15 16.08
C LEU A 20 -33.05 1.96 17.54
N ARG A 21 -32.09 1.57 18.40
CA ARG A 21 -32.28 1.55 19.85
C ARG A 21 -32.04 2.96 20.42
N PRO A 22 -32.93 3.49 21.26
CA PRO A 22 -32.69 4.76 21.94
C PRO A 22 -31.63 4.59 23.03
N LEU A 23 -30.59 5.43 22.98
CA LEU A 23 -29.59 5.53 24.04
C LEU A 23 -30.22 6.29 25.23
N ILE A 24 -30.48 5.56 26.30
CA ILE A 24 -30.97 6.12 27.57
C ILE A 24 -29.79 6.81 28.27
N VAL A 25 -29.83 8.14 28.37
CA VAL A 25 -28.95 8.91 29.25
C VAL A 25 -29.45 8.73 30.69
N LYS A 26 -28.71 7.97 31.51
CA LYS A 26 -28.94 7.95 32.96
C LYS A 26 -28.29 9.20 33.58
N LEU A 27 -29.12 10.17 33.98
CA LEU A 27 -28.72 11.18 34.97
C LEU A 27 -28.55 10.48 36.33
N ALA A 28 -27.35 10.53 36.91
CA ALA A 28 -27.16 10.18 38.31
C ALA A 28 -27.43 11.40 39.19
N PHE A 29 -28.49 11.31 39.98
CA PHE A 29 -28.78 12.19 41.12
C PHE A 29 -27.79 11.85 42.24
N VAL A 30 -27.00 12.81 42.71
CA VAL A 30 -26.19 12.66 43.93
C VAL A 30 -26.84 13.50 45.03
N PRO A 31 -27.27 12.90 46.16
CA PRO A 31 -27.84 13.65 47.26
C PRO A 31 -26.74 14.39 48.03
N ALA A 32 -27.08 15.62 48.44
CA ALA A 32 -26.28 16.43 49.33
C ALA A 32 -26.15 15.76 50.71
N PHE A 33 -24.91 15.55 51.16
CA PHE A 33 -24.58 15.40 52.57
C PHE A 33 -23.57 16.48 52.96
N LEU A 34 -24.02 17.35 53.86
CA LEU A 34 -23.20 18.27 54.64
C LEU A 34 -22.38 17.45 55.64
N PHE A 35 -21.06 17.57 55.63
CA PHE A 35 -20.23 17.80 56.82
C PHE A 35 -18.85 18.28 56.35
N GLY A 36 -18.43 19.43 56.88
CA GLY A 36 -17.25 20.15 56.42
C GLY A 36 -15.92 19.57 56.92
N CYS A 37 -14.86 19.83 56.15
CA CYS A 37 -13.56 20.30 56.62
C CYS A 37 -12.79 20.92 55.43
N SER A 38 -12.03 21.96 55.73
CA SER A 38 -11.21 22.85 54.91
C SER A 38 -10.18 22.18 53.98
N GLY A 39 -9.97 22.72 52.78
CA GLY A 39 -8.99 22.27 51.77
C GLY A 39 -7.53 22.69 52.03
N PRO A 40 -6.61 22.77 51.02
CA PRO A 40 -6.77 22.47 49.58
C PRO A 40 -5.67 21.52 48.99
N ILE A 41 -5.70 21.40 47.66
CA ILE A 41 -4.67 20.94 46.67
C ILE A 41 -4.51 19.43 46.38
N ASP A 42 -5.27 19.00 45.35
CA ASP A 42 -4.89 18.27 44.12
C ASP A 42 -3.40 17.90 43.97
N SER A 43 -2.99 16.73 43.46
CA SER A 43 -3.50 16.10 42.24
C SER A 43 -3.29 14.58 42.27
N GLY A 44 -4.39 13.84 42.34
CA GLY A 44 -4.42 12.43 41.98
C GLY A 44 -4.21 12.29 40.48
N VAL A 45 -3.38 11.32 40.10
CA VAL A 45 -3.13 10.93 38.72
C VAL A 45 -4.43 10.42 38.10
N GLU A 46 -5.17 11.30 37.40
CA GLU A 46 -6.09 10.87 36.35
C GLU A 46 -5.24 10.53 35.12
N GLN A 47 -5.04 9.23 34.90
CA GLN A 47 -4.66 8.76 33.56
C GLN A 47 -5.85 9.02 32.64
N SER A 48 -5.84 10.19 32.02
CA SER A 48 -6.67 10.51 30.88
C SER A 48 -6.39 9.46 29.79
N PHE A 49 -7.35 8.55 29.61
CA PHE A 49 -7.43 7.73 28.42
C PHE A 49 -7.81 8.68 27.28
N GLU A 50 -6.81 9.26 26.63
CA GLU A 50 -7.00 9.96 25.36
C GLU A 50 -7.69 8.98 24.42
N THR A 51 -8.93 9.28 24.11
CA THR A 51 -9.68 8.57 23.09
C THR A 51 -8.92 8.84 21.80
N ARG A 52 -8.32 7.80 21.22
CA ARG A 52 -7.50 7.85 20.00
C ARG A 52 -8.33 8.46 18.86
N THR A 53 -8.35 9.78 18.81
CA THR A 53 -8.91 10.58 17.73
C THR A 53 -7.97 10.42 16.55
N GLU A 54 -8.51 9.91 15.45
CA GLU A 54 -7.84 9.72 14.18
C GLU A 54 -6.73 8.65 14.24
N LYS A 55 -7.02 7.50 13.64
CA LYS A 55 -6.00 6.49 13.34
C LYS A 55 -4.98 7.18 12.42
N ASP A 56 -3.85 7.61 12.98
CA ASP A 56 -2.64 7.92 12.22
C ASP A 56 -2.36 6.70 11.33
N ASN A 57 -2.91 6.70 10.13
CA ASN A 57 -2.62 5.68 9.12
C ASN A 57 -1.26 6.04 8.53
N ASN A 58 -0.22 6.08 9.38
CA ASN A 58 1.15 6.23 8.92
C ASN A 58 1.57 4.87 8.36
N THR A 59 1.19 4.64 7.11
CA THR A 59 1.49 3.40 6.41
C THR A 59 2.95 3.45 5.97
N TYR A 60 3.82 2.85 6.77
CA TYR A 60 5.26 2.87 6.53
C TYR A 60 5.65 2.05 5.30
N LEU A 61 6.62 2.55 4.53
CA LEU A 61 7.26 1.82 3.45
C LEU A 61 8.32 0.88 4.00
N SER A 62 8.35 -0.34 3.47
CA SER A 62 9.40 -1.33 3.68
C SER A 62 10.12 -1.63 2.38
N VAL A 63 11.39 -2.05 2.48
CA VAL A 63 12.21 -2.46 1.32
C VAL A 63 12.81 -3.83 1.61
N ALA A 64 12.58 -4.78 0.72
CA ALA A 64 13.16 -6.12 0.73
C ALA A 64 14.03 -6.33 -0.52
N TYR A 65 15.01 -7.22 -0.42
CA TYR A 65 15.86 -7.65 -1.53
C TYR A 65 15.65 -9.14 -1.82
N GLY A 66 15.80 -9.51 -3.09
CA GLY A 66 15.66 -10.88 -3.56
C GLY A 66 14.39 -11.12 -4.37
N PRO A 67 14.07 -12.40 -4.66
CA PRO A 67 12.89 -12.77 -5.41
C PRO A 67 11.61 -12.19 -4.81
N THR A 68 10.69 -11.78 -5.68
CA THR A 68 9.41 -11.21 -5.27
C THR A 68 8.58 -12.22 -4.48
N LEU A 69 7.87 -11.73 -3.47
CA LEU A 69 6.84 -12.50 -2.77
C LEU A 69 5.46 -12.36 -3.41
N ILE A 70 5.34 -11.58 -4.49
CA ILE A 70 4.10 -11.39 -5.22
C ILE A 70 3.74 -12.69 -5.96
N PRO A 71 2.58 -13.31 -5.69
CA PRO A 71 2.11 -14.46 -6.44
C PRO A 71 2.05 -14.20 -7.94
N ARG A 72 2.66 -15.10 -8.72
CA ARG A 72 2.82 -15.02 -10.19
C ARG A 72 3.65 -13.82 -10.69
N GLY A 73 4.39 -13.16 -9.81
CA GLY A 73 5.41 -12.20 -10.21
C GLY A 73 6.62 -12.87 -10.86
N ASN A 74 7.39 -12.09 -11.60
CA ASN A 74 8.50 -12.51 -12.43
C ASN A 74 9.87 -12.05 -11.92
N ALA A 75 9.94 -11.13 -10.94
CA ALA A 75 11.21 -10.75 -10.33
C ALA A 75 11.77 -11.91 -9.48
N VAL A 76 12.87 -12.51 -9.94
CA VAL A 76 13.50 -13.72 -9.37
C VAL A 76 14.98 -13.52 -9.00
N GLY A 77 15.52 -12.31 -9.21
CA GLY A 77 16.92 -11.97 -8.98
C GLY A 77 17.24 -11.82 -7.49
N ALA A 78 18.49 -12.09 -7.10
CA ALA A 78 18.92 -11.97 -5.71
C ALA A 78 19.07 -10.50 -5.27
N ALA A 79 19.37 -9.61 -6.21
CA ALA A 79 19.44 -8.17 -5.96
C ALA A 79 18.16 -7.41 -6.34
N ASP A 80 17.11 -8.09 -6.81
CA ASP A 80 15.83 -7.43 -7.10
C ASP A 80 15.27 -6.75 -5.85
N ILE A 81 14.54 -5.66 -6.05
CA ILE A 81 14.12 -4.77 -4.97
C ILE A 81 12.61 -4.79 -4.88
N THR A 82 12.05 -5.10 -3.73
CA THR A 82 10.62 -4.99 -3.48
C THR A 82 10.36 -3.85 -2.50
N VAL A 83 9.49 -2.92 -2.87
CA VAL A 83 8.99 -1.85 -1.98
C VAL A 83 7.51 -2.12 -1.67
N SER A 84 7.13 -2.07 -0.41
CA SER A 84 5.76 -2.39 -0.01
C SER A 84 5.28 -1.61 1.20
N ASN A 85 3.96 -1.59 1.37
CA ASN A 85 3.27 -1.11 2.55
C ASN A 85 1.94 -1.86 2.73
N ASP A 86 1.03 -1.33 3.56
CA ASP A 86 -0.27 -1.97 3.81
C ASP A 86 -1.21 -2.00 2.60
N PHE A 87 -0.91 -1.25 1.52
CA PHE A 87 -1.79 -1.08 0.36
C PHE A 87 -1.25 -1.75 -0.91
N PHE A 88 0.08 -1.78 -1.09
CA PHE A 88 0.68 -2.34 -2.29
C PHE A 88 2.04 -2.99 -2.03
N MET A 89 2.46 -3.77 -3.02
CA MET A 89 3.82 -4.29 -3.17
C MET A 89 4.24 -4.06 -4.62
N ILE A 90 5.43 -3.55 -4.85
CA ILE A 90 6.02 -3.34 -6.18
C ILE A 90 7.45 -3.86 -6.21
N SER A 91 7.81 -4.58 -7.28
CA SER A 91 9.11 -5.22 -7.41
C SER A 91 9.85 -4.71 -8.65
N PHE A 92 11.11 -4.31 -8.46
CA PHE A 92 12.02 -3.82 -9.49
C PHE A 92 13.01 -4.92 -9.87
N GLY A 93 13.15 -5.17 -11.17
CA GLY A 93 14.15 -6.11 -11.69
C GLY A 93 15.52 -5.45 -11.73
N ALA A 94 16.33 -5.62 -10.69
CA ALA A 94 17.71 -5.18 -10.67
C ALA A 94 18.64 -6.18 -11.37
N GLU A 95 18.35 -7.47 -11.18
CA GLU A 95 19.01 -8.59 -11.83
C GLU A 95 18.09 -9.34 -12.77
N THR A 96 16.79 -9.39 -12.46
CA THR A 96 15.83 -9.99 -13.40
C THR A 96 15.77 -9.18 -14.69
N ALA A 97 15.90 -9.88 -15.80
CA ALA A 97 15.75 -9.29 -17.12
C ALA A 97 14.30 -8.83 -17.33
N SER A 98 14.12 -7.59 -17.79
CA SER A 98 12.81 -7.11 -18.21
C SER A 98 12.34 -7.85 -19.48
N PRO A 99 11.02 -8.00 -19.68
CA PRO A 99 10.48 -8.70 -20.85
C PRO A 99 10.81 -7.95 -22.16
N TRP A 100 10.71 -8.67 -23.29
CA TRP A 100 10.86 -8.14 -24.65
C TRP A 100 12.20 -7.48 -24.98
N GLY A 101 13.25 -7.82 -24.22
CA GLY A 101 14.60 -7.30 -24.43
C GLY A 101 14.75 -5.85 -23.98
N VAL A 102 13.90 -5.38 -23.06
CA VAL A 102 14.04 -4.08 -22.41
C VAL A 102 15.16 -4.15 -21.38
N ALA A 103 15.90 -3.05 -21.20
CA ALA A 103 16.91 -2.94 -20.15
C ALA A 103 16.29 -3.11 -18.75
N SER A 104 17.00 -3.78 -17.84
CA SER A 104 16.52 -3.99 -16.46
C SER A 104 16.36 -2.65 -15.69
N GLY A 105 15.63 -2.72 -14.59
CA GLY A 105 15.44 -1.62 -13.64
C GLY A 105 14.09 -0.92 -13.69
N GLY A 106 13.16 -1.41 -14.51
CA GLY A 106 11.73 -1.09 -14.40
C GLY A 106 11.03 -1.90 -13.31
N ILE A 107 9.76 -1.58 -13.06
CA ILE A 107 8.88 -2.38 -12.19
C ILE A 107 8.40 -3.59 -13.00
N LEU A 108 8.67 -4.79 -12.48
CA LEU A 108 8.22 -6.04 -13.10
C LEU A 108 6.88 -6.49 -12.55
N ASP A 109 6.67 -6.31 -11.23
CA ASP A 109 5.50 -6.85 -10.55
C ASP A 109 4.81 -5.78 -9.71
N ILE A 110 3.48 -5.80 -9.70
CA ILE A 110 2.65 -4.94 -8.86
C ILE A 110 1.56 -5.81 -8.24
N ALA A 111 1.35 -5.71 -6.94
CA ALA A 111 0.22 -6.33 -6.26
C ALA A 111 -0.45 -5.37 -5.28
N ILE A 112 -1.77 -5.51 -5.18
CA ILE A 112 -2.57 -4.87 -4.13
C ILE A 112 -2.46 -5.72 -2.86
N MET A 113 -2.15 -5.09 -1.74
CA MET A 113 -2.12 -5.74 -0.43
C MET A 113 -3.54 -5.76 0.17
N ARG A 114 -3.94 -6.92 0.69
CA ARG A 114 -5.20 -7.10 1.42
C ARG A 114 -4.93 -8.00 2.62
N ASP A 115 -5.33 -7.56 3.80
CA ASP A 115 -5.15 -8.29 5.06
C ASP A 115 -3.70 -8.75 5.29
N GLY A 116 -2.74 -7.89 4.96
CA GLY A 116 -1.30 -8.16 5.10
C GLY A 116 -0.73 -9.14 4.08
N LYS A 117 -1.49 -9.51 3.04
CA LYS A 117 -1.04 -10.44 1.99
C LYS A 117 -1.06 -9.77 0.61
N PRO A 118 -0.05 -10.01 -0.25
CA PRO A 118 -0.10 -9.55 -1.64
C PRO A 118 -1.13 -10.35 -2.43
N GLY A 119 -1.92 -9.66 -3.25
CA GLY A 119 -2.67 -10.28 -4.34
C GLY A 119 -1.75 -10.73 -5.47
N THR A 120 -2.33 -11.29 -6.53
CA THR A 120 -1.59 -11.69 -7.75
C THR A 120 -1.00 -10.47 -8.46
N ASP A 121 0.14 -10.66 -9.12
CA ASP A 121 0.72 -9.68 -10.03
C ASP A 121 -0.31 -9.19 -11.08
N ILE A 122 -0.35 -7.87 -11.28
CA ILE A 122 -1.20 -7.18 -12.25
C ILE A 122 -0.41 -6.41 -13.32
N ALA A 123 0.92 -6.42 -13.23
CA ALA A 123 1.78 -5.73 -14.17
C ALA A 123 2.46 -6.72 -15.13
N SER A 124 3.17 -6.17 -16.12
CA SER A 124 4.10 -6.94 -16.93
C SER A 124 5.40 -6.16 -17.11
N LEU A 125 5.27 -4.83 -17.20
CA LEU A 125 6.39 -3.89 -17.09
C LEU A 125 5.81 -2.49 -16.84
N VAL A 126 6.40 -1.73 -15.90
CA VAL A 126 6.23 -0.27 -15.83
C VAL A 126 7.61 0.37 -15.90
N ASP A 127 7.83 1.11 -16.98
CA ASP A 127 9.10 1.78 -17.20
C ASP A 127 8.98 2.94 -18.21
N PHE A 128 9.95 3.84 -18.19
CA PHE A 128 10.17 4.78 -19.28
C PHE A 128 10.83 4.05 -20.45
N MET A 129 10.22 4.08 -21.63
CA MET A 129 10.72 3.40 -22.82
C MET A 129 11.09 4.43 -23.90
N PRO A 130 12.38 4.57 -24.26
CA PRO A 130 12.82 5.58 -25.22
C PRO A 130 12.48 5.23 -26.68
N ASN A 131 12.04 4.00 -26.97
CA ASN A 131 12.07 3.41 -28.31
C ASN A 131 10.80 2.63 -28.71
N TYR A 132 9.60 3.12 -28.38
CA TYR A 132 8.32 2.54 -28.85
C TYR A 132 8.18 1.02 -28.61
N TRP A 133 8.48 0.52 -27.41
CA TRP A 133 8.32 -0.91 -27.07
C TRP A 133 9.23 -1.88 -27.85
N SER A 134 10.39 -1.40 -28.32
CA SER A 134 11.39 -2.25 -28.96
C SER A 134 12.51 -2.65 -27.99
N ALA A 135 13.28 -3.67 -28.38
CA ALA A 135 14.44 -4.12 -27.61
C ALA A 135 15.38 -2.94 -27.32
N TRP A 136 15.81 -2.86 -26.07
CA TRP A 136 16.69 -1.81 -25.55
C TRP A 136 18.00 -2.47 -25.12
N PRO A 137 18.97 -2.58 -26.04
CA PRO A 137 20.32 -3.01 -25.67
C PRO A 137 20.99 -1.91 -24.84
N THR A 138 21.55 -2.32 -23.70
CA THR A 138 22.25 -1.46 -22.75
C THR A 138 23.63 -2.05 -22.48
N SER A 139 24.68 -1.22 -22.44
CA SER A 139 26.02 -1.64 -22.04
C SER A 139 26.20 -1.69 -20.53
N TYR A 140 25.37 -0.93 -19.79
CA TYR A 140 25.35 -0.98 -18.33
C TYR A 140 23.97 -0.70 -17.78
N GLN A 141 23.65 -1.34 -16.66
CA GLN A 141 22.45 -1.06 -15.89
C GLN A 141 22.79 -1.06 -14.40
N ARG A 142 22.27 -0.07 -13.67
CA ARG A 142 22.43 0.04 -12.22
C ARG A 142 21.12 0.45 -11.59
N VAL A 143 20.64 -0.38 -10.68
CA VAL A 143 19.42 -0.13 -9.90
C VAL A 143 19.83 -0.04 -8.44
N GLU A 144 19.47 1.05 -7.77
CA GLU A 144 19.87 1.31 -6.40
C GLU A 144 18.80 2.07 -5.62
N ILE A 145 18.79 1.92 -4.30
CA ILE A 145 17.97 2.75 -3.42
C ILE A 145 18.72 4.06 -3.16
N GLU A 146 18.28 5.15 -3.78
CA GLU A 146 18.84 6.50 -3.56
C GLU A 146 18.37 7.08 -2.21
N LYS A 147 17.14 6.78 -1.80
CA LYS A 147 16.57 7.21 -0.51
C LYS A 147 15.72 6.10 0.10
N LYS A 148 15.90 5.84 1.40
CA LYS A 148 15.08 4.91 2.19
C LYS A 148 14.66 5.55 3.50
N THR A 149 13.37 5.86 3.62
CA THR A 149 12.74 6.32 4.86
C THR A 149 11.38 5.63 5.00
N PRO A 150 10.79 5.60 6.21
CA PRO A 150 9.47 5.02 6.38
C PRO A 150 8.37 5.74 5.56
N GLN A 151 8.58 7.00 5.16
CA GLN A 151 7.60 7.80 4.41
C GLN A 151 7.89 7.84 2.91
N GLN A 152 9.13 7.62 2.51
CA GLN A 152 9.56 7.74 1.12
C GLN A 152 10.70 6.78 0.79
N VAL A 153 10.55 6.08 -0.33
CA VAL A 153 11.61 5.33 -0.99
C VAL A 153 11.83 5.91 -2.38
N VAL A 154 13.09 6.09 -2.77
CA VAL A 154 13.46 6.47 -4.13
C VAL A 154 14.34 5.36 -4.70
N VAL A 155 13.83 4.68 -5.73
CA VAL A 155 14.60 3.72 -6.52
C VAL A 155 15.14 4.47 -7.74
N ARG A 156 16.46 4.41 -7.92
CA ARG A 156 17.15 5.05 -9.03
C ARG A 156 17.69 3.98 -9.97
N THR A 157 17.31 4.10 -11.24
CA THR A 157 17.77 3.24 -12.33
C THR A 157 18.58 4.08 -13.30
N ARG A 158 19.84 3.70 -13.55
CA ARG A 158 20.73 4.30 -14.55
C ARG A 158 21.13 3.28 -15.60
N ARG A 159 21.05 3.69 -16.87
CA ARG A 159 21.32 2.84 -18.03
C ARG A 159 21.55 3.70 -19.27
N ASP A 160 22.18 3.13 -20.27
CA ASP A 160 22.41 3.77 -21.57
C ASP A 160 21.42 3.29 -22.63
N TRP A 161 21.09 4.18 -23.57
CA TRP A 161 20.44 3.84 -24.82
C TRP A 161 21.17 4.53 -25.99
N GLY A 162 21.95 3.76 -26.74
CA GLY A 162 22.87 4.33 -27.73
C GLY A 162 23.90 5.24 -27.05
N GLU A 163 23.94 6.50 -27.44
CA GLU A 163 24.86 7.50 -26.88
C GLU A 163 24.27 8.31 -25.72
N VAL A 164 23.04 7.98 -25.27
CA VAL A 164 22.32 8.73 -24.24
C VAL A 164 22.32 7.98 -22.91
N GLU A 165 22.65 8.67 -21.83
CA GLU A 165 22.41 8.20 -20.46
C GLU A 165 20.99 8.51 -20.02
N LEU A 166 20.31 7.51 -19.49
CA LEU A 166 18.94 7.58 -18.98
C LEU A 166 18.96 7.28 -17.49
N GLU A 167 18.44 8.22 -16.70
CA GLU A 167 18.23 8.09 -15.26
C GLU A 167 16.73 8.18 -14.95
N THR A 168 16.16 7.08 -14.46
CA THR A 168 14.78 7.03 -13.97
C THR A 168 14.76 7.02 -12.45
N ARG A 169 13.98 7.90 -11.84
CA ARG A 169 13.70 7.88 -10.40
C ARG A 169 12.25 7.49 -10.15
N PHE A 170 12.04 6.38 -9.47
CA PHE A 170 10.73 5.98 -8.95
C PHE A 170 10.59 6.49 -7.53
N ILE A 171 9.74 7.50 -7.34
CA ILE A 171 9.50 8.12 -6.03
C ILE A 171 8.22 7.54 -5.46
N ILE A 172 8.38 6.73 -4.42
CA ILE A 172 7.29 6.01 -3.75
C ILE A 172 7.08 6.70 -2.41
N ARG A 173 5.83 7.10 -2.13
CA ARG A 173 5.45 7.76 -0.87
C ARG A 173 4.40 6.96 -0.13
N ALA A 174 4.50 6.96 1.19
CA ALA A 174 3.56 6.31 2.10
C ALA A 174 2.14 6.90 2.03
N ASP A 175 2.04 8.19 1.74
CA ASP A 175 0.85 9.02 1.91
C ASP A 175 0.13 9.37 0.60
N SER A 176 0.56 8.83 -0.55
CA SER A 176 -0.11 9.11 -1.83
C SER A 176 -1.43 8.34 -1.90
N ARG A 177 -2.52 9.00 -1.50
CA ARG A 177 -3.91 8.63 -1.81
C ARG A 177 -4.39 9.33 -3.06
#